data_AF-A0A7W4B168-F1
#
_entry.id   AF-A0A7W4B168-F1
#
_cell.length_a   1.000
_cell.length_b   1.000
_cell.length_c   1.000
_cell.angle_alpha   90.00
_cell.angle_beta   90.00
_cell.angle_gamma   90.00
#
_symmetry.space_group_name_H-M   'P 1'
#
loop_
_entity.id
_entity.type
_entity.pdbx_description
1 polymer ?
#
loop_
_entity_poly.entity_id
_entity_poly.type
_entity_poly.pdbx_seq_one_letter_code
_entity_poly.pdbx_strand_id
1 'polypeptide(L)' 'MNIPLLMSAFGLVLILEGVGPLLFPNKWQKYLLELSTQKQNVLRRLGGCLVTTGAVLLIIFQ' A
#
# COMPACT_ATOMS: atom_id res chain seq x y z
N MET A 1 18.09 14.74 -3.35
CA MET A 1 17.23 13.57 -3.65
C MET A 1 17.26 13.37 -5.16
N ASN A 2 17.72 12.20 -5.63
CA ASN A 2 17.94 11.95 -7.06
C ASN A 2 16.62 11.60 -7.75
N ILE A 3 16.26 12.30 -8.83
CA ILE A 3 15.03 12.04 -9.61
C ILE A 3 14.90 10.57 -10.05
N PRO A 4 15.98 9.88 -10.50
CA PRO A 4 15.90 8.45 -10.84
C PRO A 4 15.47 7.57 -9.66
N LEU A 5 15.96 7.85 -8.45
CA LEU A 5 15.62 7.07 -7.25
C LEU A 5 14.13 7.18 -6.93
N LEU A 6 13.58 8.40 -7.06
CA LEU A 6 12.15 8.63 -6.87
C LEU A 6 11.32 7.88 -7.91
N MET A 7 11.74 7.90 -9.18
CA MET A 7 11.05 7.18 -10.26
C MET A 7 11.09 5.65 -10.06
N SER A 8 12.21 5.11 -9.59
CA SER A 8 12.33 3.69 -9.24
C SER A 8 11.43 3.30 -8.07
N ALA A 9 11.38 4.11 -7.01
CA ALA A 9 10.48 3.86 -5.87
C ALA A 9 9.01 3.88 -6.30
N PHE A 10 8.61 4.85 -7.12
CA PHE A 10 7.27 4.89 -7.72
C PHE A 10 6.98 3.67 -8.60
N GLY A 11 7.94 3.26 -9.43
CA GLY A 11 7.81 2.07 -10.27
C GLY A 11 7.58 0.79 -9.45
N LEU A 12 8.31 0.62 -8.34
CA LEU A 12 8.11 -0.51 -7.43
C LEU A 12 6.72 -0.52 -6.79
N VAL A 13 6.23 0.64 -6.32
CA VAL A 13 4.88 0.76 -5.76
C VAL A 13 3.81 0.39 -6.79
N LEU A 14 3.95 0.86 -8.03
CA LEU A 14 3.01 0.52 -9.12
C LEU A 14 3.01 -0.97 -9.46
N ILE A 15 4.19 -1.61 -9.48
CA ILE A 15 4.28 -3.06 -9.70
C ILE A 15 3.57 -3.80 -8.56
N LEU A 16 3.85 -3.46 -7.30
CA LEU A 16 3.23 -4.13 -6.15
C LEU A 16 1.70 -3.96 -6.13
N GLU A 17 1.19 -2.75 -6.39
CA GLU A 17 -0.25 -2.49 -6.50
C GLU A 17 -0.88 -3.20 -7.71
N GLY A 18 -0.17 -3.31 -8.83
CA GLY A 18 -0.64 -3.98 -10.05
C GLY A 18 -0.65 -5.50 -9.97
N VAL A 19 0.21 -6.11 -9.14
CA VAL A 19 0.32 -7.58 -9.02
C VAL A 19 -0.97 -8.21 -8.48
N GLY A 20 -1.62 -7.60 -7.50
CA GLY A 20 -2.89 -8.08 -6.92
C GLY A 20 -4.00 -8.30 -7.96
N PRO A 21 -4.41 -7.26 -8.71
CA PRO A 21 -5.43 -7.37 -9.75
C PRO A 21 -4.97 -8.20 -10.95
N LEU A 22 -3.68 -8.19 -11.31
CA LEU A 22 -3.17 -8.93 -12.46
C LEU A 22 -3.17 -10.44 -12.24
N LEU A 23 -2.74 -10.92 -11.07
CA LEU A 23 -2.64 -12.36 -10.79
C LEU A 23 -3.95 -12.97 -10.29
N PHE A 24 -4.72 -12.24 -9.48
CA PHE A 24 -5.92 -12.77 -8.82
C PHE A 24 -7.09 -11.78 -8.81
N PRO A 25 -7.64 -11.39 -9.99
CA PRO A 25 -8.63 -10.32 -10.09
C PRO A 25 -9.89 -10.56 -9.24
N ASN A 26 -10.44 -11.79 -9.25
CA ASN A 26 -11.65 -12.12 -8.49
C ASN A 26 -11.42 -12.11 -6.97
N LYS A 27 -10.25 -12.56 -6.50
CA LYS A 27 -9.92 -12.56 -5.07
C LYS A 27 -9.61 -11.14 -4.60
N TRP A 28 -8.88 -10.38 -5.41
CA TRP A 28 -8.58 -8.98 -5.16
C TRP A 28 -9.84 -8.12 -5.04
N GLN A 29 -10.78 -8.28 -5.97
CA GLN A 29 -12.06 -7.59 -5.94
C GLN A 29 -12.87 -7.92 -4.67
N LYS A 30 -12.96 -9.20 -4.29
CA LYS A 30 -13.63 -9.62 -3.05
C LYS A 30 -12.97 -9.04 -1.81
N TYR A 31 -11.64 -9.07 -1.76
CA TYR A 31 -10.88 -8.47 -0.67
C TYR A 31 -11.15 -6.97 -0.52
N LEU A 32 -11.16 -6.21 -1.62
CA LEU A 32 -11.47 -4.79 -1.60
C LEU A 32 -12.92 -4.51 -1.16
N LEU A 33 -13.87 -5.36 -1.54
CA LEU A 33 -15.26 -5.27 -1.11
C LEU A 33 -15.39 -5.55 0.40
N GLU A 34 -14.73 -6.59 0.90
CA GLU A 34 -14.70 -6.88 2.33
C GLU A 34 -14.06 -5.74 3.11
N LEU A 35 -12.99 -5.14 2.58
CA LEU A 35 -12.31 -4.01 3.20
C LEU A 35 -13.18 -2.74 3.23
N SER A 36 -13.94 -2.48 2.17
CA SER A 36 -14.83 -1.30 2.10
C SER A 36 -16.04 -1.41 3.02
N THR A 37 -16.46 -2.63 3.37
CA THR A 37 -17.55 -2.87 4.34
C THR A 37 -17.09 -2.84 5.81
N GLN A 38 -15.78 -2.78 6.08
CA GLN A 38 -15.27 -2.66 7.45
C GLN A 38 -15.65 -1.32 8.09
N LYS A 39 -15.77 -1.32 9.43
CA LYS A 39 -16.03 -0.09 10.19
C LYS A 39 -14.93 0.94 9.92
N GLN A 40 -15.32 2.20 9.72
CA GLN A 40 -14.39 3.31 9.44
C GLN A 40 -13.23 3.41 10.44
N ASN A 41 -13.47 3.13 11.73
CA ASN A 41 -12.43 3.14 12.74
C ASN A 41 -11.36 2.06 12.52
N VAL A 42 -11.74 0.89 12.00
CA VAL A 42 -10.79 -0.19 11.68
C VAL A 42 -9.96 0.21 10.47
N LEU A 43 -10.60 0.76 9.43
CA LEU A 43 -9.90 1.25 8.24
C LEU A 43 -8.89 2.36 8.58
N ARG A 44 -9.27 3.29 9.46
CA ARG A 44 -8.37 4.35 9.97
C ARG A 44 -7.20 3.78 10.78
N ARG A 45 -7.41 2.73 11.57
CA ARG A 45 -6.34 2.08 12.32
C ARG A 45 -5.37 1.34 11.39
N LEU A 46 -5.88 0.63 10.40
CA LEU A 46 -5.06 -0.03 9.37
C LEU A 46 -4.21 1.00 8.61
N GLY A 47 -4.83 2.06 8.10
CA GLY A 47 -4.12 3.14 7.43
C GLY A 47 -3.10 3.84 8.35
N GLY A 48 -3.47 4.08 9.61
CA GLY A 48 -2.57 4.65 10.61
C GLY A 48 -1.34 3.79 10.86
N CYS A 49 -1.52 2.48 11.09
CA CYS A 49 -0.40 1.55 11.28
C CYS A 49 0.52 1.50 10.05
N LEU A 50 -0.02 1.52 8.83
CA LEU A 50 0.76 1.55 7.59
C LEU A 50 1.60 2.82 7.48
N VAL A 51 0.99 3.99 7.72
CA VAL A 51 1.69 5.29 7.70
C VAL A 51 2.76 5.36 8.78
N THR A 52 2.45 4.96 10.02
CA THR A 52 3.42 4.96 11.11
C THR A 52 4.59 4.03 10.82
N THR A 53 4.34 2.82 10.35
CA THR A 53 5.43 1.87 10.02
C THR A 53 6.30 2.39 8.88
N GLY A 54 5.68 2.93 7.81
CA GLY A 54 6.42 3.55 6.71
C GLY A 54 7.27 4.74 7.16
N ALA A 55 6.73 5.60 8.02
CA ALA A 55 7.47 6.73 8.59
C ALA A 55 8.67 6.28 9.43
N VAL A 56 8.49 5.25 10.27
CA VAL A 56 9.58 4.68 11.08
C VAL A 56 10.67 4.09 10.19
N LEU A 57 10.31 3.35 9.14
CA LEU A 57 11.28 2.81 8.19
C LEU A 57 12.06 3.93 7.47
N LEU A 58 11.38 4.99 7.04
CA LEU A 58 12.06 6.13 6.43
C LEU A 58 13.00 6.85 7.40
N ILE A 59 12.61 7.02 8.67
CA ILE A 59 13.47 7.70 9.67
C ILE A 59 14.71 6.86 10.02
N ILE A 60 14.60 5.53 10.03
CA ILE A 60 15.71 4.63 10.41
C ILE A 60 16.69 4.39 9.25
N PHE A 61 16.17 4.19 8.03
CA PHE A 61 16.97 3.74 6.89
C PHE A 61 17.36 4.86 5.90
N GLN A 62 16.84 6.07 6.06
CA GLN A 62 17.14 7.22 5.22
C GLN A 62 17.83 8.32 6.02
#